data_AF-A0A6L4ZQE2-F1
#
_entry.id   AF-A0A6L4ZQE2-F1
#
_cell.length_a   1.000
_cell.length_b   1.000
_cell.length_c   1.000
_cell.angle_alpha   90.00
_cell.angle_beta   90.00
_cell.angle_gamma   90.00
#
_symmetry.space_group_name_H-M   'P 1'
#
loop_
_entity.id
_entity.type
_entity.pdbx_description
1 polymer ?
#
loop_
_entity_poly.entity_id
_entity_poly.type
_entity_poly.pdbx_seq_one_letter_code
_entity_poly.pdbx_strand_id
1 'polypeptide(L)'
;MRRFYVYLAISLFFFASSISLTYCFVWFTKNVKTSMPTNPSINPPLLVSSNSVKTKPVDDQQAFSSQFCGESSWQSSDYTGPQKNWHDQVAMVRSTIYGLNNIKVESDEPRIPSCAKPLLTKLKHELRDLIGLTLNDYKETDDPKRLQKLVIDRLKKGGIRINSDVDDVWAEDIANILFPYGDIEDIEIKHPNNHPELLAVTTTISIGSTTDTSFYIYKTAKEHKELAFNFEAQNYDQMDKAHLELSYRFSPSGKNGDFFLFIADIKPWFVSCWHSIRFCVFKFEDNLFEHKEIYSGAHEIYLCGEPPAYKMLLTKKGFTLKFSGDYKDSKDPYKAVKLSFKVNGNSVTIFKENKPVKPHVRNKNSY
;
A
#
# COMPACT_ATOMS: atom_id res chain seq x y z
N MET A 1 6.31 -11.52 -6.15
CA MET A 1 7.70 -12.06 -6.02
C MET A 1 8.75 -11.37 -6.92
N ARG A 2 8.42 -10.43 -7.82
CA ARG A 2 9.42 -9.76 -8.68
C ARG A 2 9.98 -8.41 -8.16
N ARG A 3 9.38 -7.80 -7.12
CA ARG A 3 9.95 -6.63 -6.42
C ARG A 3 11.29 -6.91 -5.69
N PHE A 4 11.76 -8.16 -5.65
CA PHE A 4 12.99 -8.58 -4.95
C PHE A 4 14.28 -8.44 -5.78
N TYR A 5 14.21 -8.26 -7.11
CA TYR A 5 15.41 -8.41 -7.97
C TYR A 5 16.13 -7.09 -8.31
N VAL A 6 15.48 -5.93 -8.20
CA VAL A 6 16.09 -4.65 -8.59
C VAL A 6 17.03 -4.10 -7.51
N TYR A 7 16.75 -4.33 -6.22
CA TYR A 7 17.60 -3.81 -5.12
C TYR A 7 18.84 -4.67 -4.81
N LEU A 8 18.88 -5.93 -5.26
CA LEU A 8 20.07 -6.80 -5.12
C LEU A 8 21.21 -6.37 -6.08
N ALA A 9 20.88 -5.77 -7.23
CA ALA A 9 21.86 -5.31 -8.20
C ALA A 9 22.69 -4.12 -7.69
N ILE A 10 22.12 -3.28 -6.82
CA ILE A 10 22.82 -2.14 -6.21
C ILE A 10 23.77 -2.60 -5.09
N SER A 11 23.46 -3.71 -4.41
CA SER A 11 24.31 -4.26 -3.34
C SER A 11 25.52 -5.06 -3.87
N LEU A 12 25.40 -5.66 -5.07
CA LEU A 12 26.49 -6.42 -5.69
C LEU A 12 27.52 -5.53 -6.42
N PHE A 13 27.18 -4.28 -6.73
CA PHE A 13 28.13 -3.34 -7.37
C PHE A 13 29.13 -2.72 -6.37
N PHE A 14 28.82 -2.70 -5.07
CA PHE A 14 29.72 -2.18 -4.03
C PHE A 14 30.64 -3.23 -3.39
N PHE A 15 30.48 -4.53 -3.70
CA PHE A 15 31.34 -5.59 -3.16
C PHE A 15 32.45 -6.07 -4.13
N ALA A 16 32.50 -5.54 -5.36
CA ALA A 16 33.46 -5.98 -6.38
C ALA A 16 34.61 -4.99 -6.66
N SER A 17 34.79 -3.94 -5.86
CA SER A 17 35.82 -2.90 -6.07
C SER A 17 36.86 -2.81 -4.95
N SER A 18 37.13 -3.90 -4.24
CA SER A 18 38.18 -3.94 -3.19
C SER A 18 38.98 -5.24 -3.21
N ILE A 19 39.40 -5.73 -4.38
CA ILE A 19 40.46 -6.74 -4.46
C ILE A 19 41.41 -6.40 -5.63
N SER A 20 42.65 -6.09 -5.24
CA SER A 20 43.90 -6.24 -6.01
C SER A 20 44.18 -5.30 -7.19
N LEU A 21 44.97 -4.26 -6.92
CA LEU A 21 45.84 -3.61 -7.91
C LEU A 21 47.23 -3.44 -7.30
N THR A 22 47.96 -4.55 -7.21
CA THR A 22 49.43 -4.55 -7.18
C THR A 22 49.86 -5.31 -8.44
N TYR A 23 50.88 -4.82 -9.14
CA TYR A 23 51.41 -5.25 -10.45
C TYR A 23 50.74 -4.63 -11.68
N CYS A 24 51.35 -3.55 -12.17
CA CYS A 24 52.12 -3.56 -13.42
C CYS A 24 52.55 -2.13 -13.76
N PHE A 25 53.75 -1.79 -13.31
CA PHE A 25 54.57 -0.73 -13.91
C PHE A 25 55.35 -1.35 -15.06
N VAL A 26 55.71 -0.51 -16.04
CA VAL A 26 56.65 -0.70 -17.17
C VAL A 26 55.99 -0.89 -18.54
N TRP A 27 56.45 -0.02 -19.46
CA TRP A 27 56.39 -0.11 -20.93
C TRP A 27 55.17 0.48 -21.67
N PHE A 28 55.21 1.78 -21.99
CA PHE A 28 55.63 2.24 -23.32
C PHE A 28 55.65 3.78 -23.40
N THR A 29 56.83 4.35 -23.57
CA THR A 29 57.04 5.70 -24.11
C THR A 29 57.18 5.60 -25.62
N LYS A 30 56.42 6.39 -26.40
CA LYS A 30 56.93 7.17 -27.56
C LYS A 30 55.81 7.84 -28.37
N ASN A 31 56.04 9.14 -28.60
CA ASN A 31 55.73 9.93 -29.80
C ASN A 31 54.28 10.03 -30.30
N VAL A 32 53.66 11.19 -30.08
CA VAL A 32 53.13 12.03 -31.19
C VAL A 32 53.29 13.50 -30.81
N LYS A 33 54.07 14.23 -31.63
CA LYS A 33 54.06 15.69 -31.73
C LYS A 33 52.91 16.07 -32.68
N THR A 34 52.01 16.94 -32.28
CA THR A 34 51.29 17.82 -33.21
C THR A 34 50.91 19.15 -32.56
N SER A 35 51.16 20.18 -33.36
CA SER A 35 51.01 21.62 -33.22
C SER A 35 49.70 22.15 -32.60
N MET A 36 49.85 23.20 -31.77
CA MET A 36 48.79 24.17 -31.48
C MET A 36 48.65 25.18 -32.62
N PRO A 37 47.42 25.69 -32.86
CA PRO A 37 47.22 27.04 -33.34
C PRO A 37 46.60 27.93 -32.24
N THR A 38 47.24 29.08 -32.03
CA THR A 38 46.77 30.22 -31.24
C THR A 38 45.93 31.15 -32.10
N ASN A 39 44.71 31.52 -31.66
CA ASN A 39 44.07 32.86 -31.78
C ASN A 39 42.58 32.83 -31.38
N PRO A 40 41.89 33.97 -31.17
CA PRO A 40 42.17 35.01 -30.17
C PRO A 40 40.92 35.32 -29.30
N SER A 41 41.19 36.09 -28.24
CA SER A 41 40.26 36.93 -27.46
C SER A 41 38.96 37.35 -28.16
N ILE A 42 37.82 36.98 -27.57
CA ILE A 42 36.51 37.62 -27.80
C ILE A 42 36.01 38.15 -26.46
N ASN A 43 35.78 39.46 -26.39
CA ASN A 43 35.18 40.17 -25.26
C ASN A 43 33.72 39.72 -25.02
N PRO A 44 33.26 39.57 -23.76
CA PRO A 44 31.85 39.36 -23.47
C PRO A 44 31.05 40.67 -23.59
N PRO A 45 29.82 40.66 -24.10
CA PRO A 45 28.95 41.82 -24.08
C PRO A 45 28.29 42.01 -22.69
N LEU A 46 27.99 43.28 -22.45
CA LEU A 46 27.40 43.88 -21.25
C LEU A 46 26.05 43.24 -20.85
N LEU A 47 25.92 42.98 -19.56
CA LEU A 47 24.67 42.65 -18.86
C LEU A 47 23.64 43.78 -19.01
N VAL A 48 22.51 43.48 -19.65
CA VAL A 48 21.31 44.32 -19.65
C VAL A 48 20.31 43.77 -18.64
N SER A 49 20.10 44.56 -17.59
CA SER A 49 18.82 44.85 -16.91
C SER A 49 17.72 43.78 -16.93
N SER A 50 17.51 43.20 -15.75
CA SER A 50 16.35 42.42 -15.32
C SER A 50 15.01 43.12 -15.54
N ASN A 51 14.11 42.48 -16.30
CA ASN A 51 12.67 42.70 -16.20
C ASN A 51 12.05 41.53 -15.44
N SER A 52 11.60 41.80 -14.21
CA SER A 52 10.81 40.89 -13.39
C SER A 52 9.41 40.71 -13.99
N VAL A 53 9.20 39.63 -14.74
CA VAL A 53 7.85 39.17 -15.08
C VAL A 53 7.26 38.51 -13.84
N LYS A 54 6.29 39.18 -13.20
CA LYS A 54 5.40 38.54 -12.23
C LYS A 54 4.55 37.50 -12.96
N THR A 55 4.95 36.25 -12.92
CA THR A 55 4.05 35.13 -13.20
C THR A 55 3.06 35.02 -12.03
N LYS A 56 1.77 35.21 -12.33
CA LYS A 56 0.69 34.88 -11.40
C LYS A 56 0.72 33.37 -11.12
N PRO A 57 0.42 32.90 -9.90
CA PRO A 57 0.13 31.50 -9.67
C PRO A 57 -1.07 31.09 -10.54
N VAL A 58 -0.96 29.92 -11.16
CA VAL A 58 -1.93 29.36 -12.09
C VAL A 58 -3.10 28.76 -11.28
N ASP A 59 -4.28 29.39 -11.36
CA ASP A 59 -5.56 28.92 -10.80
C ASP A 59 -6.23 27.81 -11.65
N ASP A 60 -5.56 27.32 -12.71
CA ASP A 60 -6.17 26.44 -13.72
C ASP A 60 -6.34 24.97 -13.26
N GLN A 61 -5.70 24.54 -12.18
CA GLN A 61 -5.86 23.17 -11.67
C GLN A 61 -7.16 22.95 -10.88
N GLN A 62 -7.66 23.99 -10.18
CA GLN A 62 -9.02 23.94 -9.61
C GLN A 62 -10.08 23.85 -10.74
N ALA A 63 -9.82 24.46 -11.89
CA ALA A 63 -10.70 24.37 -13.05
C ALA A 63 -10.73 22.94 -13.63
N PHE A 64 -9.59 22.23 -13.73
CA PHE A 64 -9.54 20.88 -14.28
C PHE A 64 -10.21 19.82 -13.39
N SER A 65 -10.04 19.93 -12.06
CA SER A 65 -10.74 19.05 -11.10
C SER A 65 -12.26 19.29 -11.11
N SER A 66 -12.68 20.55 -11.24
CA SER A 66 -14.10 20.91 -11.31
C SER A 66 -14.79 20.42 -12.59
N GLN A 67 -14.06 20.28 -13.71
CA GLN A 67 -14.62 19.85 -14.99
C GLN A 67 -15.00 18.35 -15.02
N PHE A 68 -14.30 17.51 -14.26
CA PHE A 68 -14.62 16.06 -14.15
C PHE A 68 -15.49 15.72 -12.95
N CYS A 69 -15.38 16.47 -11.85
CA CYS A 69 -16.26 16.32 -10.68
C CYS A 69 -17.55 17.17 -10.77
N GLY A 70 -17.85 17.80 -11.93
CA GLY A 70 -19.14 18.44 -12.16
C GLY A 70 -20.28 17.45 -11.92
N GLU A 71 -21.41 17.95 -11.41
CA GLU A 71 -22.60 17.22 -10.92
C GLU A 71 -23.27 16.30 -11.96
N SER A 72 -22.51 15.34 -12.50
CA SER A 72 -23.07 14.14 -13.09
C SER A 72 -23.67 13.36 -11.92
N SER A 73 -24.99 13.31 -11.90
CA SER A 73 -25.77 12.55 -10.96
C SER A 73 -25.45 11.06 -11.13
N TRP A 74 -24.32 10.61 -10.58
CA TRP A 74 -24.10 9.22 -10.23
C TRP A 74 -25.02 8.95 -9.06
N GLN A 75 -26.32 8.84 -9.36
CA GLN A 75 -27.28 8.29 -8.44
C GLN A 75 -26.68 6.96 -7.98
N SER A 76 -26.45 6.86 -6.67
CA SER A 76 -26.25 5.60 -5.95
C SER A 76 -27.18 4.58 -6.59
N SER A 77 -26.65 3.69 -7.44
CA SER A 77 -27.48 2.60 -7.95
C SER A 77 -27.75 1.74 -6.73
N ASP A 78 -28.96 1.86 -6.20
CA ASP A 78 -29.47 0.97 -5.16
C ASP A 78 -29.10 -0.44 -5.55
N TYR A 79 -28.36 -1.12 -4.67
CA TYR A 79 -27.91 -2.49 -4.84
C TYR A 79 -29.09 -3.37 -5.30
N THR A 80 -29.13 -3.77 -6.58
CA THR A 80 -30.29 -4.43 -7.20
C THR A 80 -30.35 -5.94 -6.96
N GLY A 81 -29.74 -6.44 -5.88
CA GLY A 81 -29.63 -7.87 -5.60
C GLY A 81 -28.53 -8.58 -6.39
N PRO A 82 -28.38 -9.91 -6.21
CA PRO A 82 -27.24 -10.65 -6.72
C PRO A 82 -27.23 -10.65 -8.25
N GLN A 83 -26.21 -10.00 -8.83
CA GLN A 83 -25.93 -10.10 -10.26
C GLN A 83 -25.64 -11.56 -10.62
N LYS A 84 -26.38 -12.08 -11.61
CA LYS A 84 -26.45 -13.52 -11.88
C LYS A 84 -25.24 -14.11 -12.59
N ASN A 85 -24.31 -13.31 -13.10
CA ASN A 85 -23.11 -13.83 -13.77
C ASN A 85 -21.88 -12.95 -13.52
N TRP A 86 -20.69 -13.56 -13.68
CA TRP A 86 -19.42 -12.87 -13.45
C TRP A 86 -19.04 -11.89 -14.57
N HIS A 87 -19.62 -11.99 -15.77
CA HIS A 87 -19.33 -11.07 -16.88
C HIS A 87 -19.86 -9.66 -16.59
N ASP A 88 -21.09 -9.55 -16.10
CA ASP A 88 -21.71 -8.29 -15.71
C ASP A 88 -20.93 -7.65 -14.57
N GLN A 89 -20.56 -8.44 -13.57
CA GLN A 89 -19.73 -7.99 -12.45
C GLN A 89 -18.36 -7.46 -12.91
N VAL A 90 -17.69 -8.16 -13.83
CA VAL A 90 -16.41 -7.69 -14.41
C VAL A 90 -16.60 -6.40 -15.23
N ALA A 91 -17.71 -6.26 -15.96
CA ALA A 91 -18.02 -5.04 -16.69
C ALA A 91 -18.23 -3.84 -15.75
N MET A 92 -18.87 -4.06 -14.60
CA MET A 92 -19.03 -3.06 -13.54
C MET A 92 -17.68 -2.61 -12.97
N VAL A 93 -16.84 -3.56 -12.54
CA VAL A 93 -15.47 -3.27 -12.05
C VAL A 93 -14.71 -2.43 -13.07
N ARG A 94 -14.73 -2.83 -14.36
CA ARG A 94 -14.06 -2.09 -15.43
C ARG A 94 -14.59 -0.66 -15.58
N SER A 95 -15.91 -0.47 -15.52
CA SER A 95 -16.53 0.85 -15.61
C SER A 95 -16.09 1.76 -14.45
N THR A 96 -16.03 1.22 -13.24
CA THR A 96 -15.60 1.97 -12.05
C THR A 96 -14.13 2.33 -12.12
N ILE A 97 -13.25 1.40 -12.54
CA ILE A 97 -11.82 1.68 -12.78
C ILE A 97 -11.66 2.77 -13.83
N TYR A 98 -12.42 2.72 -14.93
CA TYR A 98 -12.36 3.77 -15.96
C TYR A 98 -12.73 5.15 -15.39
N GLY A 99 -13.75 5.23 -14.53
CA GLY A 99 -14.10 6.47 -13.83
C GLY A 99 -12.96 6.98 -12.94
N LEU A 100 -12.36 6.10 -12.14
CA LEU A 100 -11.27 6.43 -11.22
C LEU A 100 -9.98 6.83 -11.96
N ASN A 101 -9.62 6.15 -13.05
CA ASN A 101 -8.41 6.44 -13.84
C ASN A 101 -8.45 7.80 -14.56
N ASN A 102 -9.64 8.39 -14.72
CA ASN A 102 -9.79 9.75 -15.23
C ASN A 102 -9.60 10.83 -14.13
N ILE A 103 -9.54 10.43 -12.86
CA ILE A 103 -9.23 11.31 -11.73
C ILE A 103 -7.74 11.24 -11.49
N LYS A 104 -7.06 12.37 -11.69
CA LYS A 104 -5.61 12.50 -11.56
C LYS A 104 -5.30 13.51 -10.47
N VAL A 105 -4.38 13.15 -9.59
CA VAL A 105 -3.92 14.03 -8.49
C VAL A 105 -2.41 14.14 -8.50
N GLU A 106 -1.93 15.25 -7.95
CA GLU A 106 -0.53 15.44 -7.64
C GLU A 106 -0.10 14.48 -6.52
N SER A 107 1.21 14.19 -6.49
CA SER A 107 1.76 13.22 -5.53
C SER A 107 1.51 13.60 -4.07
N ASP A 108 1.39 14.91 -3.79
CA ASP A 108 1.41 15.50 -2.47
C ASP A 108 0.04 15.82 -1.84
N GLU A 109 -1.06 15.50 -2.53
CA GLU A 109 -2.42 15.80 -2.08
C GLU A 109 -2.97 14.70 -1.15
N PRO A 110 -3.10 14.93 0.18
CA PRO A 110 -3.66 13.95 1.11
C PRO A 110 -5.18 13.83 1.02
N ARG A 111 -5.88 14.79 0.41
CA ARG A 111 -7.35 14.80 0.33
C ARG A 111 -7.83 13.96 -0.84
N ILE A 112 -8.82 13.11 -0.59
CA ILE A 112 -9.47 12.35 -1.65
C ILE A 112 -10.46 13.27 -2.38
N PRO A 113 -10.37 13.42 -3.72
CA PRO A 113 -11.35 14.17 -4.50
C PRO A 113 -12.78 13.67 -4.23
N SER A 114 -13.74 14.57 -4.09
CA SER A 114 -15.14 14.21 -3.75
C SER A 114 -15.73 13.19 -4.72
N CYS A 115 -15.42 13.30 -6.02
CA CYS A 115 -15.91 12.37 -7.03
C CYS A 115 -15.21 10.99 -6.99
N ALA A 116 -14.02 10.87 -6.40
CA ALA A 116 -13.33 9.58 -6.25
C ALA A 116 -13.87 8.74 -5.09
N LYS A 117 -14.31 9.35 -3.98
CA LYS A 117 -14.75 8.64 -2.75
C LYS A 117 -15.85 7.59 -2.99
N PRO A 118 -16.96 7.90 -3.67
CA PRO A 118 -17.99 6.89 -3.93
C PRO A 118 -17.51 5.82 -4.90
N LEU A 119 -16.66 6.18 -5.87
CA LEU A 119 -16.12 5.22 -6.85
C LEU A 119 -15.12 4.25 -6.22
N LEU A 120 -14.27 4.69 -5.29
CA LEU A 120 -13.36 3.82 -4.53
C LEU A 120 -14.14 2.80 -3.69
N THR A 121 -15.17 3.28 -2.99
CA THR A 121 -16.07 2.41 -2.20
C THR A 121 -16.77 1.40 -3.11
N LYS A 122 -17.29 1.87 -4.25
CA LYS A 122 -17.93 1.04 -5.27
C LYS A 122 -16.98 -0.03 -5.81
N LEU A 123 -15.75 0.32 -6.15
CA LEU A 123 -14.75 -0.62 -6.67
C LEU A 123 -14.48 -1.75 -5.67
N LYS A 124 -14.30 -1.43 -4.39
CA LYS A 124 -14.09 -2.44 -3.33
C LYS A 124 -15.24 -3.42 -3.24
N HIS A 125 -16.47 -2.92 -3.21
CA HIS A 125 -17.67 -3.75 -3.19
C HIS A 125 -17.78 -4.62 -4.44
N GLU A 126 -17.53 -4.05 -5.62
CA GLU A 126 -17.60 -4.80 -6.88
C GLU A 126 -16.53 -5.90 -6.96
N LEU A 127 -15.33 -5.68 -6.39
CA LEU A 127 -14.30 -6.69 -6.28
C LEU A 127 -14.67 -7.79 -5.29
N ARG A 128 -15.19 -7.42 -4.11
CA ARG A 128 -15.71 -8.36 -3.11
C ARG A 128 -16.79 -9.25 -3.70
N ASP A 129 -17.71 -8.67 -4.44
CA ASP A 129 -18.84 -9.39 -5.03
C ASP A 129 -18.36 -10.32 -6.16
N LEU A 130 -17.42 -9.87 -7.01
CA LEU A 130 -16.77 -10.72 -8.01
C LEU A 130 -16.03 -11.91 -7.38
N ILE A 131 -15.32 -11.67 -6.27
CA ILE A 131 -14.63 -12.72 -5.52
C ILE A 131 -15.66 -13.71 -4.98
N GLY A 132 -16.72 -13.24 -4.32
CA GLY A 132 -17.80 -14.08 -3.82
C GLY A 132 -18.44 -14.95 -4.91
N LEU A 133 -18.74 -14.38 -6.08
CA LEU A 133 -19.23 -15.14 -7.24
C LEU A 133 -18.23 -16.20 -7.68
N THR A 134 -16.95 -15.84 -7.79
CA THR A 134 -15.89 -16.78 -8.21
C THR A 134 -15.71 -17.92 -7.21
N LEU A 135 -15.71 -17.61 -5.91
CA LEU A 135 -15.64 -18.60 -4.85
C LEU A 135 -16.80 -19.60 -4.91
N ASN A 136 -18.00 -19.14 -5.26
CA ASN A 136 -19.21 -19.97 -5.34
C ASN A 136 -19.42 -20.68 -6.69
N ASP A 137 -18.81 -20.21 -7.78
CA ASP A 137 -18.84 -20.91 -9.07
C ASP A 137 -17.88 -22.12 -9.10
N TYR A 138 -16.87 -22.13 -8.24
CA TYR A 138 -15.85 -23.17 -8.15
C TYR A 138 -15.87 -23.88 -6.79
N LYS A 139 -17.03 -24.43 -6.42
CA LYS A 139 -17.24 -25.15 -5.16
C LYS A 139 -16.32 -26.35 -4.97
N GLU A 140 -15.97 -27.01 -6.08
CA GLU A 140 -15.13 -28.22 -6.12
C GLU A 140 -13.68 -27.99 -5.69
N THR A 141 -13.26 -26.73 -5.51
CA THR A 141 -11.90 -26.42 -5.08
C THR A 141 -11.89 -25.49 -3.89
N ASP A 142 -11.09 -25.86 -2.91
CA ASP A 142 -10.77 -25.01 -1.75
C ASP A 142 -9.31 -24.52 -1.80
N ASP A 143 -8.55 -24.86 -2.85
CA ASP A 143 -7.16 -24.40 -2.99
C ASP A 143 -7.10 -22.87 -3.18
N PRO A 144 -6.57 -22.10 -2.21
CA PRO A 144 -6.56 -20.65 -2.27
C PRO A 144 -5.81 -20.10 -3.49
N LYS A 145 -4.72 -20.76 -3.92
CA LYS A 145 -3.94 -20.31 -5.09
C LYS A 145 -4.73 -20.46 -6.38
N ARG A 146 -5.45 -21.57 -6.51
CA ARG A 146 -6.35 -21.80 -7.65
C ARG A 146 -7.49 -20.79 -7.66
N LEU A 147 -8.13 -20.54 -6.51
CA LEU A 147 -9.20 -19.55 -6.38
C LEU A 147 -8.71 -18.14 -6.72
N GLN A 148 -7.54 -17.73 -6.21
CA GLN A 148 -6.91 -16.46 -6.53
C GLN A 148 -6.67 -16.32 -8.04
N LYS A 149 -6.11 -17.36 -8.68
CA LYS A 149 -5.88 -17.38 -10.12
C LYS A 149 -7.20 -17.21 -10.90
N LEU A 150 -8.27 -17.87 -10.47
CA LEU A 150 -9.58 -17.79 -11.14
C LEU A 150 -10.17 -16.37 -11.09
N VAL A 151 -10.04 -15.68 -9.95
CA VAL A 151 -10.46 -14.25 -9.83
C VAL A 151 -9.64 -13.38 -10.79
N ILE A 152 -8.32 -13.53 -10.77
CA ILE A 152 -7.40 -12.77 -11.65
C ILE A 152 -7.71 -13.05 -13.13
N ASP A 153 -7.95 -14.31 -13.51
CA ASP A 153 -8.29 -14.69 -14.88
C ASP A 153 -9.59 -14.04 -15.35
N ARG A 154 -10.61 -13.93 -14.48
CA ARG A 154 -11.87 -13.24 -14.80
C ARG A 154 -11.66 -11.75 -15.05
N LEU A 155 -10.91 -11.09 -14.18
CA LEU A 155 -10.54 -9.67 -14.35
C LEU A 155 -9.77 -9.45 -15.65
N LYS A 156 -8.76 -10.28 -15.94
CA LYS A 156 -7.98 -10.22 -17.19
C LYS A 156 -8.82 -10.45 -18.44
N LYS A 157 -9.77 -11.40 -18.41
CA LYS A 157 -10.72 -11.62 -19.51
C LYS A 157 -11.62 -10.39 -19.76
N GLY A 158 -11.88 -9.59 -18.73
CA GLY A 158 -12.56 -8.30 -18.84
C GLY A 158 -11.69 -7.16 -19.39
N GLY A 159 -10.40 -7.39 -19.61
CA GLY A 159 -9.44 -6.35 -19.97
C GLY A 159 -8.92 -5.54 -18.79
N ILE A 160 -9.17 -5.97 -17.55
CA ILE A 160 -8.67 -5.31 -16.34
C ILE A 160 -7.25 -5.82 -16.05
N ARG A 161 -6.33 -4.88 -15.82
CA ARG A 161 -4.95 -5.18 -15.44
C ARG A 161 -4.87 -5.37 -13.92
N ILE A 162 -4.03 -6.32 -13.48
CA ILE A 162 -3.69 -6.55 -12.07
C ILE A 162 -2.20 -6.33 -11.96
N ASN A 163 -1.77 -5.56 -10.96
CA ASN A 163 -0.43 -5.02 -10.84
C ASN A 163 -0.10 -4.23 -12.10
N SER A 164 -0.45 -2.94 -12.10
CA SER A 164 0.07 -2.00 -13.07
C SER A 164 1.59 -2.09 -13.00
N ASP A 165 2.19 -2.73 -14.01
CA ASP A 165 3.61 -2.63 -14.29
C ASP A 165 3.86 -1.16 -14.66
N VAL A 166 3.81 -0.27 -13.66
CA VAL A 166 4.45 1.03 -13.76
C VAL A 166 5.92 0.68 -13.70
N ASP A 167 6.47 0.33 -14.87
CA ASP A 167 7.90 0.15 -15.08
C ASP A 167 8.60 1.28 -14.33
N ASP A 168 9.57 0.94 -13.47
CA ASP A 168 10.30 1.86 -12.58
C ASP A 168 10.52 3.23 -13.25
N VAL A 169 9.57 4.16 -13.07
CA VAL A 169 9.68 5.49 -13.67
C VAL A 169 10.73 6.19 -12.83
N TRP A 170 11.88 6.39 -13.46
CA TRP A 170 13.08 6.96 -12.85
C TRP A 170 12.74 8.29 -12.18
N ALA A 171 13.40 8.54 -11.03
CA ALA A 171 13.08 9.60 -10.07
C ALA A 171 13.14 11.04 -10.60
N GLU A 172 13.54 11.23 -11.85
CA GLU A 172 13.85 12.54 -12.42
C GLU A 172 12.60 13.36 -12.79
N ASP A 173 11.43 12.72 -12.94
CA ASP A 173 10.16 13.38 -13.32
C ASP A 173 9.03 13.28 -12.27
N ILE A 174 9.29 12.79 -11.05
CA ILE A 174 8.25 12.55 -10.01
C ILE A 174 7.37 13.78 -9.75
N ALA A 175 7.93 14.99 -9.86
CA ALA A 175 7.20 16.23 -9.62
C ALA A 175 6.04 16.47 -10.60
N ASN A 176 6.03 15.82 -11.77
CA ASN A 176 4.97 15.96 -12.78
C ASN A 176 4.15 14.66 -12.98
N ILE A 177 4.38 13.63 -12.17
CA ILE A 177 3.63 12.38 -12.29
C ILE A 177 2.26 12.57 -11.66
N LEU A 178 1.24 12.52 -12.51
CA LEU A 178 -0.13 12.40 -12.08
C LEU A 178 -0.44 10.94 -11.75
N PHE A 179 -0.84 10.69 -10.51
CA PHE A 179 -1.15 9.34 -10.04
C PHE A 179 -2.63 9.02 -10.29
N PRO A 180 -2.95 7.95 -11.05
CA PRO A 180 -4.33 7.51 -11.22
C PRO A 180 -4.87 6.82 -9.95
N TYR A 181 -6.18 6.80 -9.81
CA TYR A 181 -6.88 6.01 -8.79
C TYR A 181 -7.44 4.72 -9.38
N GLY A 182 -7.53 3.68 -8.55
CA GLY A 182 -8.37 2.52 -8.83
C GLY A 182 -7.71 1.38 -9.60
N ASP A 183 -6.39 1.46 -9.86
CA ASP A 183 -5.66 0.31 -10.35
C ASP A 183 -5.66 -0.79 -9.29
N ILE A 184 -5.84 -2.04 -9.71
CA ILE A 184 -5.82 -3.18 -8.82
C ILE A 184 -4.37 -3.65 -8.68
N GLU A 185 -3.79 -3.45 -7.51
CA GLU A 185 -2.39 -3.77 -7.22
C GLU A 185 -2.20 -5.24 -6.88
N ASP A 186 -3.06 -5.79 -6.02
CA ASP A 186 -2.94 -7.18 -5.57
C ASP A 186 -4.28 -7.78 -5.14
N ILE A 187 -4.38 -9.09 -5.30
CA ILE A 187 -5.47 -9.91 -4.76
C ILE A 187 -4.81 -11.15 -4.16
N GLU A 188 -4.93 -11.33 -2.85
CA GLU A 188 -4.43 -12.51 -2.14
C GLU A 188 -5.61 -13.31 -1.60
N ILE A 189 -5.57 -14.64 -1.73
CA ILE A 189 -6.49 -15.56 -1.07
C ILE A 189 -5.65 -16.60 -0.33
N LYS A 190 -5.90 -16.79 0.97
CA LYS A 190 -5.23 -17.82 1.77
C LYS A 190 -6.14 -18.43 2.83
N HIS A 191 -5.87 -19.68 3.16
CA HIS A 191 -6.32 -20.25 4.43
C HIS A 191 -5.50 -19.65 5.58
N PRO A 192 -6.13 -19.07 6.61
CA PRO A 192 -5.41 -18.72 7.82
C PRO A 192 -4.89 -19.96 8.54
N ASN A 193 -3.73 -19.83 9.18
CA ASN A 193 -3.17 -20.90 9.99
C ASN A 193 -4.16 -21.29 11.11
N ASN A 194 -4.38 -22.59 11.28
CA ASN A 194 -5.33 -23.18 12.24
C ASN A 194 -6.82 -22.98 11.91
N HIS A 195 -7.15 -22.40 10.75
CA HIS A 195 -8.53 -22.18 10.31
C HIS A 195 -8.73 -22.58 8.83
N PRO A 196 -8.58 -23.88 8.50
CA PRO A 196 -8.77 -24.35 7.12
C PRO A 196 -10.20 -24.14 6.59
N GLU A 197 -11.19 -23.99 7.48
CA GLU A 197 -12.58 -23.69 7.14
C GLU A 197 -12.81 -22.25 6.62
N LEU A 198 -11.79 -21.39 6.71
CA LEU A 198 -11.84 -19.99 6.34
C LEU A 198 -10.98 -19.69 5.13
N LEU A 199 -11.48 -18.78 4.30
CA LEU A 199 -10.70 -18.11 3.28
C LEU A 199 -10.58 -16.64 3.66
N ALA A 200 -9.35 -16.22 3.91
CA ALA A 200 -9.03 -14.83 4.11
C ALA A 200 -8.56 -14.23 2.78
N VAL A 201 -9.17 -13.11 2.41
CA VAL A 201 -8.97 -12.44 1.13
C VAL A 201 -8.53 -11.01 1.39
N THR A 202 -7.51 -10.55 0.66
CA THR A 202 -7.17 -9.12 0.59
C THR A 202 -7.22 -8.63 -0.84
N THR A 203 -7.74 -7.41 -1.03
CA THR A 203 -7.67 -6.69 -2.30
C THR A 203 -7.03 -5.34 -2.07
N THR A 204 -5.98 -5.02 -2.82
CA THR A 204 -5.26 -3.75 -2.72
C THR A 204 -5.48 -2.95 -3.99
N ILE A 205 -5.90 -1.70 -3.85
CA ILE A 205 -6.10 -0.76 -4.96
C ILE A 205 -5.23 0.48 -4.80
N SER A 206 -4.87 1.13 -5.91
CA SER A 206 -4.17 2.41 -5.89
C SER A 206 -5.12 3.56 -5.52
N ILE A 207 -4.61 4.51 -4.74
CA ILE A 207 -5.30 5.74 -4.35
C ILE A 207 -4.36 6.94 -4.45
N GLY A 208 -4.15 7.42 -5.67
CA GLY A 208 -3.12 8.43 -5.94
C GLY A 208 -1.73 7.84 -5.69
N SER A 209 -0.93 8.49 -4.84
CA SER A 209 0.46 8.10 -4.56
C SER A 209 0.62 6.92 -3.59
N THR A 210 -0.48 6.30 -3.14
CA THR A 210 -0.42 5.18 -2.20
C THR A 210 -1.47 4.10 -2.51
N THR A 211 -1.67 3.15 -1.60
CA THR A 211 -2.61 2.05 -1.76
C THR A 211 -3.58 1.93 -0.58
N ASP A 212 -4.69 1.24 -0.85
CA ASP A 212 -5.73 0.94 0.12
C ASP A 212 -6.09 -0.56 0.05
N THR A 213 -5.82 -1.28 1.13
CA THR A 213 -6.12 -2.71 1.24
C THR A 213 -7.45 -2.94 1.96
N SER A 214 -8.32 -3.73 1.33
CA SER A 214 -9.54 -4.27 1.95
C SER A 214 -9.31 -5.71 2.37
N PHE A 215 -9.96 -6.15 3.45
CA PHE A 215 -9.82 -7.50 4.00
C PHE A 215 -11.19 -8.16 4.19
N TYR A 216 -11.30 -9.42 3.79
CA TYR A 216 -12.54 -10.19 3.86
C TYR A 216 -12.28 -11.59 4.42
N ILE A 217 -13.27 -12.15 5.10
CA ILE A 217 -13.28 -13.57 5.50
C ILE A 217 -14.52 -14.21 4.89
N TYR A 218 -14.30 -15.30 4.16
CA TYR A 218 -15.35 -16.18 3.69
C TYR A 218 -15.31 -17.48 4.51
N LYS A 219 -16.48 -17.95 4.94
CA LYS A 219 -16.67 -19.24 5.61
C LYS A 219 -17.34 -20.20 4.62
N THR A 220 -16.85 -21.44 4.59
CA THR A 220 -17.55 -22.51 3.87
C THR A 220 -18.75 -23.00 4.70
N ALA A 221 -19.97 -22.76 4.22
CA ALA A 221 -21.23 -23.18 4.82
C ALA A 221 -22.08 -23.93 3.77
N LYS A 222 -22.37 -25.21 4.02
CA LYS A 222 -23.28 -26.05 3.19
C LYS A 222 -23.03 -25.90 1.67
N GLU A 223 -21.77 -26.10 1.26
CA GLU A 223 -21.27 -26.00 -0.13
C GLU A 223 -21.23 -24.58 -0.73
N HIS A 224 -21.50 -23.54 0.06
CA HIS A 224 -21.37 -22.15 -0.33
C HIS A 224 -20.28 -21.46 0.48
N LYS A 225 -19.60 -20.50 -0.16
CA LYS A 225 -18.65 -19.63 0.51
C LYS A 225 -19.38 -18.32 0.80
N GLU A 226 -19.68 -18.11 2.07
CA GLU A 226 -20.45 -16.96 2.56
C GLU A 226 -19.50 -15.92 3.16
N LEU A 227 -19.74 -14.64 2.87
CA LEU A 227 -18.97 -13.56 3.48
C LEU A 227 -19.32 -13.46 4.96
N ALA A 228 -18.35 -13.74 5.83
CA ALA A 228 -18.52 -13.72 7.28
C ALA A 228 -18.03 -12.40 7.92
N PHE A 229 -17.05 -11.74 7.29
CA PHE A 229 -16.44 -10.51 7.82
C PHE A 229 -15.87 -9.64 6.70
N ASN A 230 -15.94 -8.32 6.86
CA ASN A 230 -15.23 -7.36 6.04
C ASN A 230 -14.55 -6.30 6.93
N PHE A 231 -13.43 -5.77 6.44
CA PHE A 231 -12.72 -4.65 7.04
C PHE A 231 -12.22 -3.74 5.91
N GLU A 232 -12.88 -2.60 5.77
CA GLU A 232 -12.73 -1.68 4.65
C GLU A 232 -12.82 -0.23 5.13
N ALA A 233 -11.95 0.64 4.61
CA ALA A 233 -12.18 2.08 4.66
C ALA A 233 -13.19 2.48 3.56
N GLN A 234 -14.24 3.23 3.94
CA GLN A 234 -15.30 3.64 3.02
C GLN A 234 -15.50 5.15 3.04
N ASN A 235 -15.80 5.72 1.87
CA ASN A 235 -16.18 7.12 1.67
C ASN A 235 -15.34 8.15 2.47
N TYR A 236 -14.03 7.97 2.53
CA TYR A 236 -13.16 8.78 3.38
C TYR A 236 -12.65 10.03 2.67
N ASP A 237 -12.48 11.11 3.43
CA ASP A 237 -12.03 12.41 2.93
C ASP A 237 -10.51 12.54 2.81
N GLN A 238 -9.78 11.68 3.51
CA GLN A 238 -8.34 11.79 3.71
C GLN A 238 -7.68 10.44 3.50
N MET A 239 -6.58 10.44 2.75
CA MET A 239 -5.76 9.27 2.46
C MET A 239 -5.31 8.53 3.73
N ASP A 240 -5.12 9.24 4.85
CA ASP A 240 -4.74 8.67 6.15
C ASP A 240 -5.76 7.67 6.74
N LYS A 241 -6.94 7.54 6.13
CA LYS A 241 -7.98 6.57 6.51
C LYS A 241 -7.84 5.23 5.79
N ALA A 242 -7.24 5.18 4.60
CA ALA A 242 -6.99 3.95 3.86
C ALA A 242 -6.05 3.00 4.62
N HIS A 243 -6.05 1.71 4.29
CA HIS A 243 -5.22 0.72 5.00
C HIS A 243 -3.97 0.35 4.20
N LEU A 244 -2.82 0.95 4.53
CA LEU A 244 -1.53 0.60 3.95
C LEU A 244 -0.92 -0.60 4.68
N GLU A 245 -0.26 -1.51 3.97
CA GLU A 245 0.42 -2.68 4.54
C GLU A 245 -0.46 -3.44 5.57
N LEU A 246 -1.73 -3.67 5.23
CA LEU A 246 -2.64 -4.41 6.09
C LEU A 246 -2.11 -5.82 6.35
N SER A 247 -2.01 -6.19 7.62
CA SER A 247 -1.63 -7.53 8.06
C SER A 247 -2.60 -8.05 9.09
N TYR A 248 -2.82 -9.36 9.08
CA TYR A 248 -3.77 -10.00 9.97
C TYR A 248 -3.26 -11.33 10.51
N ARG A 249 -3.76 -11.73 11.69
CA ARG A 249 -3.50 -13.04 12.31
C ARG A 249 -4.74 -13.53 13.04
N PHE A 250 -4.95 -14.84 13.00
CA PHE A 250 -5.96 -15.53 13.76
C PHE A 250 -5.31 -16.20 14.97
N SER A 251 -5.92 -16.12 16.16
CA SER A 251 -5.55 -16.99 17.27
C SER A 251 -5.97 -18.43 16.98
N PRO A 252 -5.37 -19.46 17.61
CA PRO A 252 -5.99 -20.78 17.58
C PRO A 252 -7.41 -20.70 18.18
N SER A 253 -8.29 -21.62 17.76
CA SER A 253 -9.61 -21.77 18.38
C SER A 253 -9.50 -22.14 19.86
N GLY A 254 -10.35 -21.52 20.67
CA GLY A 254 -10.58 -21.85 22.06
C GLY A 254 -11.39 -23.15 22.20
N LYS A 255 -11.70 -23.51 23.44
CA LYS A 255 -12.44 -24.75 23.75
C LYS A 255 -13.85 -24.77 23.14
N ASN A 256 -14.43 -23.58 22.91
CA ASN A 256 -15.79 -23.42 22.42
C ASN A 256 -15.81 -23.04 20.93
N GLY A 257 -14.69 -23.21 20.21
CA GLY A 257 -14.57 -22.77 18.81
C GLY A 257 -14.32 -21.28 18.63
N ASP A 258 -14.37 -20.49 19.71
CA ASP A 258 -14.14 -19.05 19.70
C ASP A 258 -12.69 -18.71 19.33
N PHE A 259 -12.48 -17.65 18.55
CA PHE A 259 -11.14 -17.18 18.23
C PHE A 259 -11.07 -15.66 18.10
N PHE A 260 -9.85 -15.15 18.00
CA PHE A 260 -9.58 -13.74 17.83
C PHE A 260 -8.91 -13.47 16.49
N LEU A 261 -9.36 -12.43 15.82
CA LEU A 261 -8.73 -11.85 14.65
C LEU A 261 -8.01 -10.56 15.07
N PHE A 262 -6.73 -10.50 14.76
CA PHE A 262 -5.91 -9.32 14.92
C PHE A 262 -5.68 -8.73 13.55
N ILE A 263 -6.02 -7.45 13.37
CA ILE A 263 -5.70 -6.69 12.16
C ILE A 263 -4.81 -5.53 12.58
N ALA A 264 -3.79 -5.24 11.77
CA ALA A 264 -3.03 -4.01 11.86
C ALA A 264 -2.80 -3.46 10.46
N ASP A 265 -2.62 -2.15 10.38
CA ASP A 265 -2.33 -1.44 9.14
C ASP A 265 -1.60 -0.14 9.47
N ILE A 266 -1.02 0.49 8.45
CA ILE A 266 -0.37 1.78 8.57
C ILE A 266 -1.29 2.84 7.95
N LYS A 267 -1.39 4.00 8.61
CA LYS A 267 -1.97 5.18 7.97
C LYS A 267 -1.05 5.64 6.84
N PRO A 268 -1.51 5.65 5.58
CA PRO A 268 -0.68 6.11 4.48
C PRO A 268 -0.33 7.58 4.68
N TRP A 269 0.94 7.89 4.54
CA TRP A 269 1.45 9.25 4.62
C TRP A 269 2.84 9.31 3.98
N PHE A 270 2.95 9.81 2.74
CA PHE A 270 4.20 9.71 1.97
C PHE A 270 5.16 10.90 2.21
N VAL A 271 4.72 12.01 2.83
CA VAL A 271 5.57 13.18 3.11
C VAL A 271 6.27 13.17 4.47
N SER A 272 6.08 12.14 5.29
CA SER A 272 6.74 12.04 6.59
C SER A 272 7.05 10.59 6.90
N CYS A 273 8.23 10.36 7.47
CA CYS A 273 8.56 9.07 8.03
C CYS A 273 7.90 8.78 9.39
N TRP A 274 7.20 9.75 9.97
CA TRP A 274 6.36 9.50 11.13
C TRP A 274 4.99 9.04 10.68
N HIS A 275 4.68 7.78 10.97
CA HIS A 275 3.40 7.15 10.65
C HIS A 275 2.66 6.76 11.91
N SER A 276 1.39 6.42 11.75
CA SER A 276 0.60 5.75 12.78
C SER A 276 0.31 4.34 12.32
N ILE A 277 0.70 3.34 13.11
CA ILE A 277 0.11 2.01 13.00
C ILE A 277 -1.23 2.01 13.71
N ARG A 278 -2.25 1.43 13.09
CA ARG A 278 -3.55 1.12 13.68
C ARG A 278 -3.63 -0.37 13.91
N PHE A 279 -4.36 -0.79 14.93
CA PHE A 279 -4.65 -2.18 15.17
C PHE A 279 -6.01 -2.35 15.83
N CYS A 280 -6.69 -3.43 15.45
CA CYS A 280 -7.97 -3.84 16.01
C CYS A 280 -7.94 -5.33 16.37
N VAL A 281 -8.73 -5.69 17.37
CA VAL A 281 -8.95 -7.06 17.80
C VAL A 281 -10.44 -7.34 17.75
N PHE A 282 -10.80 -8.34 16.95
CA PHE A 282 -12.16 -8.85 16.86
C PHE A 282 -12.22 -10.21 17.56
N LYS A 283 -13.25 -10.43 18.36
CA LYS A 283 -13.63 -11.75 18.86
C LYS A 283 -14.69 -12.33 17.93
N PHE A 284 -14.47 -13.57 17.50
CA PHE A 284 -15.42 -14.38 16.76
C PHE A 284 -15.97 -15.45 17.68
N GLU A 285 -17.29 -15.59 17.68
CA GLU A 285 -17.96 -16.73 18.32
C GLU A 285 -18.02 -17.92 17.34
N ASP A 286 -18.39 -19.11 17.81
CA ASP A 286 -18.47 -20.32 16.97
C ASP A 286 -19.31 -20.10 15.69
N ASN A 287 -20.35 -19.25 15.82
CA ASN A 287 -21.06 -18.67 14.70
C ASN A 287 -20.31 -17.45 14.15
N LEU A 288 -19.37 -17.68 13.22
CA LEU A 288 -18.47 -16.66 12.63
C LEU A 288 -19.13 -15.43 11.98
N PHE A 289 -20.45 -15.41 11.84
CA PHE A 289 -21.20 -14.23 11.42
C PHE A 289 -21.36 -13.21 12.55
N GLU A 290 -21.18 -13.64 13.80
CA GLU A 290 -21.18 -12.78 14.98
C GLU A 290 -19.74 -12.50 15.39
N HIS A 291 -19.33 -11.25 15.20
CA HIS A 291 -18.04 -10.75 15.62
C HIS A 291 -18.19 -9.44 16.38
N LYS A 292 -17.28 -9.19 17.31
CA LYS A 292 -17.25 -7.96 18.09
C LYS A 292 -15.84 -7.41 18.14
N GLU A 293 -15.69 -6.13 17.81
CA GLU A 293 -14.46 -5.40 18.15
C GLU A 293 -14.36 -5.31 19.67
N ILE A 294 -13.34 -5.95 20.23
CA ILE A 294 -13.06 -5.93 21.68
C ILE A 294 -11.94 -4.96 22.04
N TYR A 295 -11.21 -4.45 21.04
CA TYR A 295 -10.15 -3.49 21.22
C TYR A 295 -9.76 -2.83 19.91
N SER A 296 -9.50 -1.52 19.95
CA SER A 296 -8.84 -0.77 18.88
C SER A 296 -7.85 0.22 19.47
N GLY A 297 -6.79 0.50 18.72
CA GLY A 297 -5.81 1.48 19.13
C GLY A 297 -4.86 1.86 18.00
N ALA A 298 -4.01 2.84 18.30
CA ALA A 298 -3.00 3.31 17.38
C ALA A 298 -1.72 3.62 18.12
N HIS A 299 -0.59 3.56 17.42
CA HIS A 299 0.71 3.94 17.94
C HIS A 299 1.51 4.67 16.87
N GLU A 300 2.26 5.69 17.27
CA GLU A 300 3.14 6.43 16.37
C GLU A 300 4.44 5.67 16.18
N ILE A 301 4.88 5.52 14.94
CA ILE A 301 6.07 4.77 14.56
C ILE A 301 6.87 5.56 13.52
N TYR A 302 8.17 5.29 13.45
CA TYR A 302 9.07 5.87 12.46
C TYR A 302 9.38 4.84 11.38
N LEU A 303 9.06 5.12 10.12
CA LEU A 303 9.28 4.29 8.93
C LEU A 303 9.84 5.18 7.81
N CYS A 304 11.08 4.96 7.39
CA CYS A 304 11.68 5.67 6.24
C CYS A 304 12.24 4.72 5.18
N GLY A 305 12.21 3.41 5.41
CA GLY A 305 12.87 2.42 4.56
C GLY A 305 11.93 1.36 4.05
N GLU A 306 12.51 0.25 3.65
CA GLU A 306 11.84 -0.71 2.79
C GLU A 306 10.81 -1.56 3.54
N PRO A 307 9.63 -1.85 2.95
CA PRO A 307 8.67 -2.78 3.50
C PRO A 307 9.27 -4.19 3.69
N PRO A 308 8.75 -5.01 4.62
CA PRO A 308 7.59 -4.73 5.45
C PRO A 308 7.95 -3.87 6.68
N ALA A 309 7.15 -2.84 6.91
CA ALA A 309 7.34 -1.90 8.01
C ALA A 309 7.21 -2.56 9.41
N TYR A 310 6.45 -3.66 9.49
CA TYR A 310 6.28 -4.40 10.74
C TYR A 310 6.03 -5.89 10.53
N LYS A 311 6.22 -6.65 11.61
CA LYS A 311 5.92 -8.09 11.68
C LYS A 311 4.92 -8.34 12.79
N MET A 312 3.77 -8.92 12.44
CA MET A 312 2.80 -9.43 13.40
C MET A 312 3.10 -10.89 13.74
N LEU A 313 3.33 -11.15 15.03
CA LEU A 313 3.63 -12.47 15.58
C LEU A 313 2.52 -12.90 16.54
N LEU A 314 2.02 -14.11 16.33
CA LEU A 314 1.10 -14.76 17.26
C LEU A 314 1.90 -15.54 18.31
N THR A 315 1.46 -15.48 19.55
CA THR A 315 2.03 -16.21 20.69
C THR A 315 0.91 -16.94 21.44
N LYS A 316 1.26 -17.92 22.26
CA LYS A 316 0.28 -18.62 23.12
C LYS A 316 -0.51 -17.69 24.06
N LYS A 317 -0.01 -16.48 24.34
CA LYS A 317 -0.60 -15.53 25.30
C LYS A 317 -1.27 -14.32 24.63
N GLY A 318 -1.27 -14.25 23.30
CA GLY A 318 -1.77 -13.11 22.53
C GLY A 318 -0.85 -12.78 21.36
N PHE A 319 -0.69 -11.51 21.02
CA PHE A 319 0.03 -11.10 19.80
C PHE A 319 1.12 -10.08 20.08
N THR A 320 2.04 -9.94 19.15
CA THR A 320 3.13 -8.98 19.21
C THR A 320 3.30 -8.32 17.85
N LEU A 321 3.30 -6.98 17.85
CA LEU A 321 3.78 -6.18 16.73
C LEU A 321 5.24 -5.85 16.97
N LYS A 322 6.10 -6.18 16.01
CA LYS A 322 7.52 -5.81 16.00
C LYS A 322 7.79 -4.87 14.83
N PHE A 323 8.42 -3.75 15.13
CA PHE A 323 8.85 -2.76 14.14
C PHE A 323 10.37 -2.79 14.09
N SER A 324 10.93 -2.81 12.89
CA SER A 324 12.38 -2.65 12.70
C SER A 324 12.54 -1.23 12.20
N GLY A 325 13.01 -0.30 13.04
CA GLY A 325 13.36 1.02 12.53
C GLY A 325 14.53 0.89 11.54
N ASP A 326 14.50 1.64 10.44
CA ASP A 326 15.44 1.48 9.31
C ASP A 326 16.89 1.89 9.57
N TYR A 327 17.23 2.32 10.78
CA TYR A 327 18.59 2.75 11.07
C TYR A 327 19.48 1.58 11.50
N LYS A 328 20.12 0.93 10.53
CA LYS A 328 21.21 -0.03 10.76
C LYS A 328 22.52 0.65 11.23
N ASP A 329 22.71 1.94 10.96
CA ASP A 329 24.00 2.64 11.16
C ASP A 329 24.03 3.71 12.26
N SER A 330 22.92 4.01 12.95
CA SER A 330 22.99 4.96 14.07
C SER A 330 23.37 4.25 15.36
N LYS A 331 24.37 4.79 16.08
CA LYS A 331 24.69 4.45 17.48
C LYS A 331 23.52 4.61 18.45
N ASP A 332 22.40 5.16 17.99
CA ASP A 332 21.14 5.27 18.69
C ASP A 332 20.03 4.61 17.84
N PRO A 333 19.94 3.26 17.84
CA PRO A 333 18.91 2.58 17.07
C PRO A 333 17.56 3.01 17.64
N TYR A 334 16.66 3.52 16.80
CA TYR A 334 15.25 3.55 17.15
C TYR A 334 14.88 2.14 17.59
N LYS A 335 14.79 1.92 18.91
CA LYS A 335 14.67 0.59 19.49
C LYS A 335 13.46 -0.05 18.86
N ALA A 336 13.63 -1.26 18.33
CA ALA A 336 12.55 -2.04 17.79
C ALA A 336 11.33 -1.93 18.72
N VAL A 337 10.30 -1.23 18.25
CA VAL A 337 9.10 -1.05 19.04
C VAL A 337 8.49 -2.44 19.12
N LYS A 338 8.10 -2.82 20.34
CA LYS A 338 7.45 -4.09 20.59
C LYS A 338 6.19 -3.79 21.38
N LEU A 339 5.05 -3.96 20.72
CA LEU A 339 3.74 -3.90 21.36
C LEU A 339 3.31 -5.35 21.57
N SER A 340 3.19 -5.75 22.82
CA SER A 340 2.68 -7.07 23.18
C SER A 340 1.35 -6.97 23.90
N PHE A 341 0.40 -7.74 23.41
CA PHE A 341 -0.98 -7.72 23.83
C PHE A 341 -1.37 -9.08 24.36
N LYS A 342 -2.13 -9.09 25.45
CA LYS A 342 -2.73 -10.28 26.04
C LYS A 342 -4.23 -10.16 25.89
N VAL A 343 -4.86 -11.23 25.40
CA VAL A 343 -6.32 -11.31 25.28
C VAL A 343 -6.84 -12.24 26.36
N ASN A 344 -7.85 -11.78 27.10
CA ASN A 344 -8.51 -12.55 28.15
C ASN A 344 -10.02 -12.35 28.05
N GLY A 345 -10.71 -13.34 27.48
CA GLY A 345 -12.14 -13.24 27.17
C GLY A 345 -12.43 -12.04 26.27
N ASN A 346 -13.20 -11.09 26.78
CA ASN A 346 -13.61 -9.89 26.06
C ASN A 346 -12.73 -8.67 26.35
N SER A 347 -11.50 -8.86 26.85
CA SER A 347 -10.58 -7.78 27.20
C SER A 347 -9.21 -7.98 26.57
N VAL A 348 -8.58 -6.88 26.16
CA VAL A 348 -7.21 -6.84 25.64
C VAL A 348 -6.39 -5.91 26.51
N THR A 349 -5.24 -6.37 26.98
CA THR A 349 -4.29 -5.56 27.76
C THR A 349 -2.95 -5.48 27.04
N ILE A 350 -2.42 -4.27 26.87
CA ILE A 350 -1.02 -4.06 26.48
C ILE A 350 -0.16 -4.33 27.71
N PHE A 351 0.70 -5.36 27.65
CA PHE A 351 1.52 -5.75 28.81
C PHE A 351 3.01 -5.45 28.61
N LYS A 352 3.42 -5.08 27.39
CA LYS A 352 4.76 -4.58 27.13
C LYS A 352 4.71 -3.59 25.97
N GLU A 353 5.17 -2.38 26.25
CA GLU A 353 5.35 -1.31 25.28
C GLU A 353 6.75 -0.74 25.48
N ASN A 354 7.60 -0.89 24.47
CA ASN A 354 8.85 -0.14 24.40
C ASN A 354 8.55 1.08 23.53
N LYS A 355 8.31 2.25 24.14
CA LYS A 355 8.00 3.47 23.38
C LYS A 355 9.22 3.92 22.58
N PRO A 356 9.04 4.38 21.32
CA PRO A 356 10.10 5.07 20.62
C PRO A 356 10.39 6.37 21.37
N VAL A 357 11.67 6.66 21.61
CA VAL A 357 12.07 7.98 22.10
C VAL A 357 12.15 8.87 20.87
N LYS A 358 11.18 9.78 20.72
CA LYS A 358 11.32 10.87 19.74
C LYS A 358 12.60 11.63 20.11
N PRO A 359 13.59 11.74 19.21
CA PRO A 359 14.73 12.59 19.49
C PRO A 359 14.18 13.98 19.76
N HIS A 360 14.49 14.54 20.92
CA HIS A 360 14.27 15.96 21.12
C HIS A 360 15.05 16.68 20.03
N VAL A 361 14.34 17.28 19.08
CA VAL A 361 14.91 18.25 18.17
C VAL A 361 15.44 19.35 19.08
N ARG A 362 16.75 19.32 19.39
CA ARG A 362 17.40 20.44 20.05
C ARG A 362 17.17 21.61 19.12
N ASN A 363 16.33 22.56 19.53
CA ASN A 363 16.21 23.86 18.89
C ASN A 363 17.63 24.43 18.80
N LYS A 364 18.26 24.31 17.63
CA LYS A 364 19.48 25.05 17.31
C LYS A 364 19.07 26.48 16.97
N ASN A 365 18.50 27.19 17.95
CA ASN A 365 18.49 28.65 17.95
C ASN A 365 19.71 29.11 18.73
N SER A 366 20.88 28.99 18.12
CA SER A 366 22.09 29.72 18.50
C SER A 366 23.14 29.44 17.43
N TYR A 367 23.17 30.26 16.38
CA TYR A 367 24.37 30.92 15.86
C TYR A 367 23.93 32.12 15.03
#